data_AF-A0A7J3HNQ7-F1
#
_entry.id   AF-A0A7J3HNQ7-F1
#
_cell.length_a   1.000
_cell.length_b   1.000
_cell.length_c   1.000
_cell.angle_alpha   90.00
_cell.angle_beta   90.00
_cell.angle_gamma   90.00
#
_symmetry.space_group_name_H-M   'P 1'
#
loop_
_entity.id
_entity.type
_entity.pdbx_description
1 polymer ?
#
loop_
_entity_poly.entity_id
_entity_poly.type
_entity_poly.pdbx_seq_one_letter_code
_entity_poly.pdbx_strand_id
1 'polypeptide(L)' 'DQYRCVGLEPMRAKAVFVKSITGFKANYEPFAKKIIHADTTGATTHRLKSLNYVKAPRPLYPLDEEFSWKPLVKN' A
#
# COMPACT_ATOMS: atom_id res chain seq x y z
N ASP A 1 6.00 19.78 1.78
CA ASP A 1 5.35 18.44 1.82
C ASP A 1 3.85 18.59 1.56
N GLN A 2 3.10 17.47 1.50
CA GLN A 2 1.69 17.41 1.07
C GLN A 2 0.70 18.21 1.94
N TYR A 3 0.98 18.41 3.23
CA TYR A 3 0.10 19.20 4.10
C TYR A 3 0.40 20.69 3.98
N ARG A 4 1.69 21.06 3.94
CA ARG A 4 2.09 22.46 3.87
C ARG A 4 1.69 23.13 2.55
N CYS A 5 1.58 22.39 1.44
CA CYS A 5 1.11 22.97 0.16
C CYS A 5 -0.35 23.45 0.19
N VAL A 6 -1.15 22.97 1.15
CA VAL A 6 -2.53 23.44 1.41
C VAL A 6 -2.64 24.24 2.71
N GLY A 7 -1.52 24.75 3.23
CA GLY A 7 -1.49 25.63 4.41
C GLY A 7 -1.63 24.93 5.76
N LEU A 8 -1.50 23.61 5.82
CA LEU A 8 -1.60 22.84 7.07
C LEU A 8 -0.20 22.52 7.63
N GLU A 9 0.01 22.77 8.93
CA GLU A 9 1.26 22.42 9.62
C GLU A 9 1.11 21.04 10.30
N PRO A 10 1.74 19.97 9.79
CA PRO A 10 1.59 18.62 10.32
C PRO A 10 2.06 18.48 11.77
N MET A 11 3.05 19.25 12.23
CA MET A 11 3.54 19.18 13.61
C MET A 11 2.55 19.74 14.64
N ARG A 12 1.54 20.50 14.21
CA ARG A 12 0.47 21.01 15.10
C ARG A 12 -0.69 20.01 15.27
N ALA A 13 -0.74 18.96 14.46
CA ALA A 13 -1.78 17.95 14.54
C ALA A 13 -1.45 16.86 15.57
N LYS A 14 -2.47 16.30 16.21
CA LYS A 14 -2.30 15.12 17.09
C LYS A 14 -1.97 13.85 16.30
N ALA A 15 -2.44 13.78 15.05
CA ALA A 15 -2.18 12.70 14.11
C ALA A 15 -2.31 13.23 12.68
N VAL A 16 -1.61 12.61 11.75
CA VAL A 16 -1.72 12.86 10.30
C VAL A 16 -1.95 11.54 9.58
N PHE A 17 -2.73 11.58 8.50
CA PHE A 17 -2.92 10.42 7.63
C PHE A 17 -2.08 10.59 6.36
N VAL A 18 -1.40 9.52 5.92
CA VAL A 18 -0.63 9.57 4.68
C VAL A 18 -0.93 8.34 3.85
N LYS A 19 -1.37 8.54 2.60
CA LYS A 19 -1.65 7.46 1.66
C LYS A 19 -0.38 7.05 0.93
N SER A 20 0.51 6.34 1.62
CA SER A 20 1.79 5.85 1.09
C SER A 20 2.24 4.61 1.85
N ILE A 21 2.87 3.66 1.18
CA ILE A 21 3.43 2.45 1.82
C ILE A 21 4.75 2.78 2.54
N THR A 22 5.67 3.49 1.88
CA THR A 22 7.01 3.78 2.44
C THR A 22 7.50 5.22 2.25
N GLY A 23 7.18 5.87 1.12
CA GLY A 23 7.73 7.17 0.74
C GLY A 23 7.46 8.32 1.72
N PHE A 24 6.44 8.22 2.57
CA PHE A 24 6.16 9.24 3.58
C PHE A 24 7.25 9.37 4.64
N LYS A 25 7.99 8.30 4.94
CA LYS A 25 8.93 8.27 6.08
C LYS A 25 9.95 9.41 6.05
N ALA A 26 10.54 9.69 4.89
CA ALA A 26 11.51 10.79 4.73
C ALA A 26 11.00 12.15 5.22
N ASN A 27 9.68 12.39 5.16
CA ASN A 27 9.07 13.65 5.57
C ASN A 27 8.55 13.67 7.01
N TYR A 28 8.17 12.52 7.58
CA TYR A 28 7.46 12.46 8.87
C TYR A 28 8.21 11.70 9.97
N GLU A 29 9.08 10.75 9.62
CA GLU A 29 9.90 10.00 10.59
C GLU A 29 10.76 10.91 11.49
N PRO A 30 11.33 12.04 11.01
CA PRO A 30 12.13 12.92 11.86
C PRO A 30 11.40 13.53 13.07
N PHE A 31 10.06 13.59 13.06
CA PHE A 31 9.29 14.20 14.14
C PHE A 31 8.09 13.37 14.64
N ALA A 32 7.71 12.29 13.94
CA ALA A 32 6.62 11.43 14.37
C ALA A 32 7.02 10.63 15.61
N LYS A 33 6.21 10.73 16.68
CA LYS A 33 6.39 9.91 17.90
C LYS A 33 6.25 8.40 17.62
N LYS A 34 5.36 8.04 16.68
CA LYS A 34 5.11 6.67 16.27
C LYS A 34 4.53 6.65 14.86
N ILE A 35 4.96 5.67 14.06
CA ILE A 35 4.37 5.36 12.77
C ILE A 35 3.48 4.13 12.94
N ILE A 36 2.23 4.22 12.46
CA ILE A 36 1.25 3.14 12.54
C ILE A 36 0.76 2.85 11.12
N HIS A 37 0.92 1.61 10.68
CA HIS A 37 0.30 1.14 9.43
C HIS A 37 -1.13 0.70 9.73
N ALA A 38 -2.10 1.46 9.25
CA ALA A 38 -3.51 1.13 9.40
C ALA A 38 -3.94 0.14 8.32
N ASP A 39 -4.55 -0.97 8.72
CA ASP A 39 -5.15 -1.95 7.82
C ASP A 39 -6.54 -1.49 7.37
N THR A 40 -6.57 -0.44 6.55
CA THR A 40 -7.81 0.13 6.01
C THR A 40 -8.34 -0.66 4.82
N THR A 41 -9.65 -0.62 4.60
CA THR A 41 -10.28 -1.14 3.37
C THR A 41 -9.90 -0.28 2.16
N GLY A 42 -9.99 -0.87 0.96
CA GLY A 42 -9.79 -0.16 -0.30
C GLY A 42 -9.12 -1.00 -1.38
N ALA A 43 -9.01 -0.44 -2.58
CA ALA A 43 -8.47 -1.14 -3.76
C ALA A 43 -6.96 -1.46 -3.64
N THR A 44 -6.25 -0.86 -2.68
CA THR A 44 -4.82 -1.11 -2.42
C THR A 44 -4.58 -1.99 -1.19
N THR A 45 -5.60 -2.75 -0.74
CA THR A 45 -5.44 -3.70 0.37
C THR A 45 -4.50 -4.85 -0.02
N HIS A 46 -3.81 -5.41 0.98
CA HIS A 46 -3.00 -6.62 0.81
C HIS A 46 -3.86 -7.90 0.76
N ARG A 47 -5.14 -7.83 1.15
CA ARG A 47 -6.09 -8.95 1.05
C ARG A 47 -6.58 -9.10 -0.39
N LEU A 48 -5.74 -9.59 -1.29
CA LEU A 48 -6.09 -9.71 -2.71
C LEU A 48 -7.38 -10.51 -2.94
N LYS A 49 -7.63 -11.56 -2.15
CA LYS A 49 -8.85 -12.37 -2.24
C LYS A 49 -10.14 -11.61 -1.88
N SER A 50 -10.06 -10.47 -1.18
CA SER A 50 -11.23 -9.63 -0.92
C SER A 50 -11.59 -8.71 -2.09
N LEU A 51 -10.77 -8.67 -3.14
CA LEU A 51 -11.00 -7.85 -4.33
C LEU A 51 -11.54 -8.72 -5.48
N ASN A 52 -12.46 -8.17 -6.26
CA ASN A 52 -13.12 -8.90 -7.36
C ASN A 52 -12.35 -8.76 -8.69
N TYR A 53 -11.28 -9.53 -8.84
CA TYR A 53 -10.44 -9.53 -10.04
C TYR A 53 -11.08 -10.28 -11.22
N VAL A 54 -11.95 -9.60 -11.98
CA VAL A 54 -12.67 -10.21 -13.12
C VAL A 54 -11.87 -10.31 -14.43
N LYS A 55 -10.83 -9.49 -14.60
CA LYS A 55 -10.01 -9.40 -15.82
C LYS A 55 -8.55 -9.84 -15.62
N ALA A 56 -8.20 -10.32 -14.44
CA ALA A 56 -6.83 -10.76 -14.19
C ALA A 56 -6.55 -12.06 -14.97
N PRO A 57 -5.38 -12.19 -15.61
CA PRO A 57 -4.98 -13.45 -16.24
C PRO A 57 -4.92 -14.56 -15.19
N ARG A 58 -5.30 -15.78 -15.58
CA ARG A 58 -5.31 -16.98 -14.71
C ARG A 58 -4.45 -18.09 -15.34
N PRO A 59 -3.73 -18.91 -14.57
CA PRO A 59 -3.66 -18.88 -13.11
C PRO A 59 -2.82 -17.70 -12.58
N LEU A 60 -3.22 -17.14 -11.43
CA LEU A 60 -2.54 -16.04 -10.75
C LEU A 60 -2.46 -16.32 -9.25
N TYR A 61 -1.28 -16.71 -8.78
CA TYR A 61 -1.00 -16.82 -7.34
C TYR A 61 -1.04 -15.44 -6.67
N PRO A 62 -1.61 -15.28 -5.45
CA PRO A 62 -2.23 -16.29 -4.58
C PRO A 62 -3.76 -16.42 -4.75
N LEU A 63 -4.32 -15.92 -5.86
CA LEU A 63 -5.74 -15.99 -6.13
C LEU A 63 -6.17 -17.34 -6.73
N ASP A 64 -5.27 -18.04 -7.44
CA ASP A 64 -5.34 -19.48 -7.73
C ASP A 64 -4.20 -20.16 -6.98
N GLU A 65 -4.52 -21.15 -6.15
CA GLU A 65 -3.51 -21.92 -5.42
C GLU A 65 -3.16 -23.23 -6.14
N GLU A 66 -4.11 -23.80 -6.88
CA GLU A 66 -3.94 -25.02 -7.65
C GLU A 66 -3.53 -24.72 -9.08
N PHE A 67 -2.21 -24.66 -9.34
CA PHE A 67 -1.69 -24.50 -10.69
C PHE A 67 -0.27 -25.09 -10.83
N SER A 68 0.10 -25.45 -12.07
CA SER A 68 1.48 -25.83 -12.40
C SER A 68 2.18 -24.64 -13.04
N TRP A 69 3.28 -24.18 -12.44
CA TRP A 69 4.12 -23.13 -13.00
C TRP A 69 5.38 -23.73 -13.62
N LYS A 70 5.76 -23.22 -14.79
CA LYS A 70 7.07 -23.51 -15.41
C LYS A 70 7.76 -22.18 -15.73
N PRO A 71 9.05 -22.03 -15.40
CA PRO A 71 9.80 -20.83 -15.77
C PRO A 71 9.88 -20.70 -17.29
N LEU A 72 9.74 -19.47 -17.79
CA LEU A 72 10.06 -19.15 -19.17
C LEU A 72 11.58 -19.19 -19.32
N VAL A 73 12.13 -20.30 -19.81
CA VAL A 73 13.53 -20.36 -20.24
C VAL A 73 13.59 -19.78 -21.65
N LYS A 74 14.27 -18.64 -21.82
CA LYS A 74 14.60 -18.13 -23.16
C LYS A 74 15.89 -18.83 -23.61
N ASN A 75 15.82 -19.49 -24.78
CA ASN A 75 17.01 -19.97 -25.50
C ASN A 75 17.84 -18.80 -26.01
#